data_AF-W1YT72-F1
#
_entry.id   AF-W1YT72-F1
#
_cell.length_a   1.000
_cell.length_b   1.000
_cell.length_c   1.000
_cell.angle_alpha   90.00
_cell.angle_beta   90.00
_cell.angle_gamma   90.00
#
_symmetry.space_group_name_H-M   'P 1'
#
loop_
_entity.id
_entity.type
_entity.pdbx_description
1 polymer ?
#
loop_
_entity_poly.entity_id
_entity_poly.type
_entity_poly.pdbx_seq_one_letter_code
_entity_poly.pdbx_strand_id
1 'polypeptide(L)'
;GQVIAMDKPDELLLTPASLLLPAQASEVIRFFYKGPADEKERYYRIVWFDQALSDAQRDNANRSAVATASARIGTILVVAPRQANY
;
A
#
# COMPACT_ATOMS: atom_id res chain seq x y z
N GLY A 1 3.39 -2.10 -21.08
CA GLY A 1 4.37 -2.98 -20.44
C GLY A 1 3.76 -4.34 -20.23
N GLN A 2 4.54 -5.41 -20.34
CA GLN A 2 4.08 -6.78 -20.05
C GLN A 2 4.10 -7.00 -18.54
N VAL A 3 3.07 -7.64 -17.99
CA VAL A 3 3.03 -7.99 -16.56
C VAL A 3 3.95 -9.17 -16.32
N ILE A 4 4.92 -8.99 -15.42
CA ILE A 4 5.75 -10.09 -14.89
C ILE A 4 4.98 -10.67 -13.72
N ALA A 5 4.62 -11.96 -13.79
CA ALA A 5 4.02 -12.64 -12.65
C ALA A 5 5.04 -12.72 -11.50
N MET A 6 4.56 -12.61 -10.26
CA MET A 6 5.40 -12.89 -9.09
C MET A 6 5.84 -14.36 -9.14
N ASP A 7 7.10 -14.62 -8.78
CA ASP A 7 7.65 -15.97 -8.67
C ASP A 7 6.97 -16.73 -7.53
N LYS A 8 6.76 -16.04 -6.40
CA LYS A 8 6.08 -16.58 -5.22
C LYS A 8 5.10 -15.57 -4.62
N PRO A 9 4.03 -16.02 -3.96
CA PRO A 9 3.09 -15.12 -3.28
C PRO A 9 3.73 -14.26 -2.18
N ASP A 10 4.81 -14.74 -1.55
CA ASP A 10 5.53 -14.04 -0.47
C ASP A 10 6.77 -13.27 -0.97
N GLU A 11 6.88 -13.07 -2.28
CA GLU A 11 7.98 -12.33 -2.93
C GLU A 11 8.09 -10.88 -2.42
N LEU A 12 6.95 -10.21 -2.17
CA LEU A 12 6.89 -8.87 -1.63
C LEU A 12 5.93 -8.84 -0.44
N LEU A 13 6.47 -8.58 0.74
CA LEU A 13 5.72 -8.40 1.97
C LEU A 13 5.85 -6.96 2.46
N LEU A 14 4.89 -6.49 3.25
CA LEU A 14 4.95 -5.17 3.88
C LEU A 14 4.37 -5.20 5.28
N THR A 15 4.80 -4.25 6.13
CA THR A 15 4.25 -4.07 7.47
C THR A 15 4.30 -2.62 7.93
N PRO A 16 3.28 -2.14 8.67
CA PRO A 16 1.97 -2.77 8.84
C PRO A 16 1.16 -2.77 7.53
N ALA A 17 0.26 -3.75 7.36
CA ALA A 17 -0.64 -3.80 6.19
C ALA A 17 -1.81 -2.81 6.27
N SER A 18 -2.19 -2.44 7.49
CA SER A 18 -3.20 -1.44 7.79
C SER A 18 -2.85 -0.77 9.12
N LEU A 19 -3.23 0.50 9.26
CA LEU A 19 -2.99 1.26 10.48
C LEU A 19 -4.04 2.36 10.64
N LEU A 20 -4.27 2.78 11.88
CA LEU A 20 -5.02 3.99 12.19
C LEU A 20 -4.03 5.12 12.44
N LEU A 21 -4.03 6.14 11.58
CA LEU A 21 -3.09 7.26 11.67
C LEU A 21 -3.80 8.49 12.26
N PRO A 22 -3.41 8.99 13.44
CA PRO A 22 -3.94 10.25 13.96
C PRO A 22 -3.59 11.43 13.05
N ALA A 23 -4.33 12.53 13.20
CA ALA A 23 -4.00 13.77 12.53
C ALA A 23 -2.57 14.21 12.85
N GLN A 24 -1.82 14.64 11.83
CA GLN A 24 -0.43 15.12 11.91
C GLN A 24 0.60 14.04 12.35
N ALA A 25 0.21 12.77 12.45
CA ALA A 25 1.14 11.68 12.71
C ALA A 25 1.85 11.23 11.43
N SER A 26 2.95 10.49 11.60
CA SER A 26 3.70 9.86 10.52
C SER A 26 4.09 8.45 10.94
N GLU A 27 4.18 7.54 9.97
CA GLU A 27 4.50 6.14 10.21
C GLU A 27 5.48 5.61 9.16
N VAL A 28 6.27 4.59 9.53
CA VAL A 28 7.23 3.94 8.64
C VAL A 28 6.69 2.59 8.17
N ILE A 29 6.40 2.51 6.88
CA ILE A 29 6.05 1.25 6.22
C ILE A 29 7.33 0.55 5.75
N ARG A 30 7.53 -0.69 6.17
CA ARG A 30 8.66 -1.51 5.73
C ARG A 30 8.21 -2.48 4.65
N PHE A 31 8.99 -2.57 3.58
CA PHE A 31 8.84 -3.56 2.53
C PHE A 31 9.95 -4.61 2.66
N PHE A 32 9.58 -5.89 2.56
CA PHE A 32 10.52 -7.01 2.51
C PHE A 32 10.41 -7.67 1.15
N TYR A 33 11.52 -7.72 0.42
CA TYR A 33 11.59 -8.35 -0.89
C TYR A 33 12.39 -9.65 -0.84
N LYS A 34 11.72 -10.77 -1.16
CA LYS A 34 12.27 -12.14 -1.21
C LYS A 34 12.17 -12.77 -2.60
N GLY A 35 12.01 -11.95 -3.64
CA GLY A 35 11.99 -12.44 -5.02
C GLY A 35 13.33 -12.96 -5.52
N PRO A 36 13.35 -13.45 -6.78
CA PRO A 36 14.51 -14.08 -7.37
C PRO A 36 15.70 -13.12 -7.46
N ALA A 37 16.89 -13.69 -7.32
CA ALA A 37 18.14 -12.99 -7.54
C ALA A 37 18.57 -13.16 -9.00
N ASP A 38 18.01 -12.37 -9.91
CA ASP A 38 18.31 -12.42 -11.34
C ASP A 38 18.70 -11.05 -11.90
N GLU A 39 18.82 -10.97 -13.22
CA GLU A 39 19.19 -9.79 -14.00
C GLU A 39 18.01 -8.89 -14.38
N LYS A 40 16.82 -9.15 -13.81
CA LYS A 40 15.59 -8.44 -14.21
C LYS A 40 15.19 -7.40 -13.18
N GLU A 41 14.98 -6.18 -13.66
CA GLU A 41 14.38 -5.12 -12.86
C GLU A 41 12.87 -5.34 -12.74
N ARG A 42 12.32 -5.09 -11.55
CA ARG A 42 10.89 -5.31 -11.27
C ARG A 42 10.23 -4.04 -10.76
N TYR A 43 9.03 -3.80 -11.26
CA TYR A 43 8.22 -2.63 -10.94
C TYR A 43 6.93 -3.10 -10.27
N TYR A 44 6.77 -2.78 -8.99
CA TYR A 44 5.55 -3.07 -8.24
C TYR A 44 4.73 -1.80 -8.08
N ARG A 45 3.42 -1.90 -8.33
CA ARG A 45 2.48 -0.81 -8.05
C ARG A 45 1.99 -0.94 -6.62
N ILE A 46 2.38 -0.02 -5.77
CA ILE A 46 1.85 0.09 -4.41
C ILE A 46 0.62 0.99 -4.45
N VAL A 47 -0.49 0.49 -3.92
CA VAL A 47 -1.76 1.21 -3.85
C VAL A 47 -2.12 1.40 -2.39
N TRP A 48 -2.17 2.66 -1.98
CA TRP A 48 -2.62 3.07 -0.66
C TRP A 48 -4.11 3.38 -0.72
N PHE A 49 -4.85 2.88 0.26
CA PHE A 49 -6.26 3.20 0.47
C PHE A 49 -6.38 3.99 1.77
N ASP A 50 -6.82 5.24 1.66
CA ASP A 50 -7.10 6.10 2.80
C ASP A 50 -8.60 6.30 2.92
N GLN A 51 -9.13 6.17 4.14
CA GLN A 51 -10.53 6.34 4.43
C GLN A 51 -10.67 7.11 5.75
N ALA A 52 -11.30 8.28 5.68
CA ALA A 52 -11.65 9.03 6.87
C ALA A 52 -12.66 8.23 7.70
N LEU A 53 -12.32 8.00 8.98
CA LEU A 53 -13.30 7.49 9.93
C LEU A 53 -14.20 8.65 10.34
N SER A 54 -15.50 8.52 10.07
CA SER A 54 -16.51 9.47 10.51
C SER A 54 -17.01 9.08 11.90
N ASP A 55 -17.28 10.06 12.76
CA ASP A 55 -17.95 9.87 14.05
C ASP A 55 -19.43 9.52 13.81
N ALA A 56 -19.68 8.31 13.32
CA ALA A 56 -21.03 7.79 13.16
C ALA A 56 -21.55 7.27 14.51
N GLN A 57 -21.90 8.16 15.45
CA GLN A 57 -23.02 8.02 16.39
C GLN A 57 -23.00 9.07 17.51
N ARG A 58 -24.08 9.85 17.61
CA ARG A 58 -24.97 10.03 18.78
C ARG A 58 -25.76 11.34 18.64
N ASP A 59 -26.77 11.37 17.77
CA ASP A 59 -27.96 12.13 18.15
C ASP A 59 -29.22 11.51 17.57
N ASN A 60 -30.21 11.38 18.45
CA ASN A 60 -31.34 10.46 18.34
C ASN A 60 -32.57 11.12 17.69
N ALA A 61 -32.36 12.04 16.75
CA ALA A 61 -33.42 12.66 15.97
C ALA A 61 -32.83 13.30 14.71
N ASN A 62 -33.44 13.04 13.56
CA ASN A 62 -33.06 13.46 12.20
C ASN A 62 -31.94 12.67 11.52
N ARG A 63 -32.37 12.01 10.45
CA ARG A 63 -31.64 11.30 9.38
C ARG A 63 -30.24 11.90 9.12
N SER A 64 -29.22 11.37 9.80
CA SER A 64 -27.82 11.73 9.57
C SER A 64 -27.29 10.99 8.34
N ALA A 65 -26.89 11.75 7.32
CA ALA A 65 -26.14 11.23 6.19
C ALA A 65 -24.65 11.32 6.52
N VAL A 66 -24.01 10.17 6.75
CA VAL A 66 -22.57 10.10 6.98
C VAL A 66 -21.86 10.14 5.62
N ALA A 67 -21.06 11.18 5.38
CA ALA A 67 -20.21 11.29 4.19
C ALA A 67 -18.81 10.78 4.54
N THR A 68 -18.45 9.59 4.04
CA THR A 68 -17.11 9.02 4.18
C THR A 68 -16.22 9.53 3.05
N ALA A 69 -15.18 10.30 3.38
CA ALA A 69 -14.15 10.68 2.42
C ALA A 69 -13.15 9.52 2.23
N SER A 70 -12.76 9.23 1.00
CA SER A 70 -11.73 8.24 0.68
C SER A 70 -10.77 8.73 -0.40
N ALA A 71 -9.53 8.26 -0.33
CA ALA A 71 -8.50 8.55 -1.32
C ALA A 71 -7.73 7.27 -1.70
N ARG A 72 -7.26 7.24 -2.95
CA ARG A 72 -6.41 6.14 -3.45
C ARG A 72 -5.14 6.74 -4.02
N ILE A 73 -4.01 6.40 -3.42
CA ILE A 73 -2.70 6.93 -3.83
C ILE A 73 -1.92 5.79 -4.49
N GLY A 74 -1.44 6.00 -5.70
CA GLY A 74 -0.62 5.04 -6.45
C GLY A 74 0.84 5.45 -6.45
N THR A 75 1.72 4.55 -6.03
CA THR A 75 3.19 4.73 -6.08
C THR A 75 3.85 3.53 -6.75
N ILE A 76 5.09 3.68 -7.20
CA ILE A 76 5.86 2.61 -7.82
C ILE A 76 7.07 2.29 -6.96
N LEU A 77 7.25 1.01 -6.63
CA LEU A 77 8.45 0.46 -6.03
C LEU A 77 9.28 -0.21 -7.13
N VAL A 78 10.51 0.24 -7.30
CA VAL A 78 11.46 -0.34 -8.25
C VAL A 78 12.44 -1.21 -7.48
N VAL A 79 12.59 -2.46 -7.92
CA VAL A 79 13.58 -3.41 -7.41
C VAL A 79 14.64 -3.62 -8.47
N ALA A 80 15.86 -3.16 -8.17
CA ALA A 80 17.00 -3.33 -9.04
C ALA A 80 17.42 -4.81 -9.17
N PRO A 81 17.98 -5.21 -10.32
CA PRO A 81 18.56 -6.54 -10.51
C PRO A 81 19.62 -6.88 -9.47
N ARG A 82 19.69 -8.15 -9.05
CA ARG A 82 20.77 -8.63 -8.16
C ARG A 82 21.98 -9.18 -8.93
N GLN A 83 21.76 -9.56 -10.19
CA GLN A 83 22.82 -9.97 -11.11
C GLN A 83 22.90 -8.93 -12.23
N ALA A 84 23.67 -7.86 -12.01
CA ALA A 84 23.85 -6.84 -13.04
C ALA A 84 24.99 -7.25 -13.97
N ASN A 85 24.67 -7.50 -15.24
CA ASN A 85 25.67 -7.69 -16.29
C ASN A 85 26.05 -6.32 -16.84
N TYR A 86 27.27 -5.87 -16.55
CA TYR A 86 27.87 -4.65 -17.09
C TYR A 86 28.93 -4.99 -18.12
#